data_AF-A0A3A0DT48-F1
#
_entry.id   AF-A0A3A0DT48-F1
#
_cell.length_a   1.000
_cell.length_b   1.000
_cell.length_c   1.000
_cell.angle_alpha   90.00
_cell.angle_beta   90.00
_cell.angle_gamma   90.00
#
_symmetry.space_group_name_H-M   'P 1'
#
loop_
_entity.id
_entity.type
_entity.pdbx_description
1 polymer ?
#
loop_
_entity_poly.entity_id
_entity_poly.type
_entity_poly.pdbx_seq_one_letter_code
_entity_poly.pdbx_strand_id
1 'polypeptide(L)'
;MPRGRRCEAGRFAAVIVAALAVRSAHGGLYYVAPGGDDANAGTAAAPWATLQHAADRVVAGDRVVVRRGNYKGFYLDASGAAGSPIEFIAEPGVLIDEPTAGAGDQDGINLEGASHVILDGFAVTGMPRAGVRSVGLPQNMARFVTIRNVHAYDNGRWGIFTGHVEDLFIENNQTSGSVLEHGIYISNSGDRPVLRGNHSWGNHGSGIHMNADLSQGGRRRDFRRHRQRQPHL
;
A
#
# COMPACT_ATOMS: atom_id res chain seq x y z
N MET A 1 27.11 59.93 -51.32
CA MET A 1 26.05 59.42 -50.42
C MET A 1 26.14 57.90 -50.32
N PRO A 2 26.35 57.32 -49.13
CA PRO A 2 25.89 55.96 -48.85
C PRO A 2 24.91 55.95 -47.67
N ARG A 3 23.83 55.17 -47.81
CA ARG A 3 22.75 55.02 -46.82
C ARG A 3 23.20 54.11 -45.66
N GLY A 4 23.12 54.62 -44.43
CA GLY A 4 23.39 53.85 -43.20
C GLY A 4 22.31 52.79 -42.95
N ARG A 5 22.74 51.55 -42.70
CA ARG A 5 21.86 50.46 -42.22
C ARG A 5 21.62 50.66 -40.72
N ARG A 6 20.34 50.72 -40.32
CA ARG A 6 19.93 50.73 -38.91
C ARG A 6 20.01 49.30 -38.37
N CYS A 7 20.74 49.12 -37.26
CA CYS A 7 20.67 47.90 -36.46
C CYS A 7 19.40 47.97 -35.59
N GLU A 8 18.49 47.02 -35.76
CA GLU A 8 17.37 46.80 -34.84
C GLU A 8 17.88 45.95 -33.66
N ALA A 9 17.71 46.46 -32.44
CA ALA A 9 18.01 45.75 -31.22
C ALA A 9 16.91 44.70 -30.95
N GLY A 10 17.28 43.42 -31.02
CA GLY A 10 16.39 42.31 -30.67
C GLY A 10 16.04 42.33 -29.19
N ARG A 11 14.74 42.45 -28.87
CA ARG A 11 14.21 42.26 -27.51
C ARG A 11 14.24 40.77 -27.16
N PHE A 12 15.14 40.38 -26.25
CA PHE A 12 15.06 39.08 -25.58
C PHE A 12 13.95 39.12 -24.52
N ALA A 13 12.85 38.41 -24.77
CA ALA A 13 11.85 38.14 -23.74
C ALA A 13 12.38 37.04 -22.81
N ALA A 14 12.58 37.37 -21.54
CA ALA A 14 12.91 36.38 -20.52
C ALA A 14 11.69 35.50 -20.25
N VAL A 15 11.77 34.22 -20.62
CA VAL A 15 10.81 33.21 -20.22
C VAL A 15 11.11 32.84 -18.77
N ILE A 16 10.30 33.36 -17.84
CA ILE A 16 10.33 32.93 -16.45
C ILE A 16 9.66 31.55 -16.38
N VAL A 17 10.47 30.50 -16.30
CA VAL A 17 9.98 29.16 -15.94
C VAL A 17 9.78 29.16 -14.43
N ALA A 18 8.55 29.39 -13.98
CA ALA A 18 8.18 29.18 -12.59
C ALA A 18 8.24 27.67 -12.31
N ALA A 19 9.24 27.24 -11.54
CA ALA A 19 9.28 25.89 -11.00
C ALA A 19 8.13 25.74 -9.99
N LEU A 20 7.05 25.05 -10.40
CA LEU A 20 6.03 24.60 -9.45
C LEU A 20 6.67 23.57 -8.54
N ALA A 21 6.98 23.96 -7.30
CA ALA A 21 7.26 23.01 -6.24
C ALA A 21 5.96 22.25 -5.94
N VAL A 22 5.82 21.04 -6.48
CA VAL A 22 4.78 20.11 -6.06
C VAL A 22 5.13 19.70 -4.63
N ARG A 23 4.55 20.39 -3.64
CA ARG A 23 4.55 19.91 -2.27
C ARG A 23 3.56 18.75 -2.22
N SER A 24 4.04 17.52 -2.03
CA SER A 24 3.21 16.48 -1.42
C SER A 24 2.82 17.01 -0.03
N ALA A 25 1.63 17.58 0.06
CA ALA A 25 1.01 17.82 1.35
C ALA A 25 0.65 16.44 1.89
N HIS A 26 1.53 15.86 2.71
CA HIS A 26 1.08 14.83 3.63
C HIS A 26 -0.01 15.49 4.50
N GLY A 27 -1.05 14.72 4.78
CA GLY A 27 -2.10 15.08 5.73
C GLY A 27 -1.55 15.15 7.15
N GLY A 28 -2.37 14.77 8.13
CA GLY A 28 -1.95 14.65 9.52
C GLY A 28 -0.79 13.67 9.69
N LEU A 29 0.14 14.01 10.59
CA LEU A 29 1.18 13.11 11.06
C LEU A 29 0.85 12.69 12.47
N TYR A 30 0.54 11.41 12.65
CA TYR A 30 0.12 10.83 13.92
C TYR A 30 1.10 9.78 14.41
N TYR A 31 1.04 9.50 15.71
CA TYR A 31 1.89 8.55 16.39
C TYR A 31 1.05 7.60 17.23
N VAL A 32 1.39 6.31 17.14
CA VAL A 32 0.88 5.26 18.03
C VAL A 32 2.06 4.71 18.82
N ALA A 33 1.90 4.54 20.13
CA ALA A 33 2.95 4.03 20.99
C ALA A 33 2.37 3.24 22.17
N PRO A 34 3.10 2.25 22.72
CA PRO A 34 2.70 1.62 23.97
C PRO A 34 2.72 2.66 25.09
N GLY A 35 1.71 2.64 25.96
CA GLY A 35 1.55 3.64 27.01
C GLY A 35 1.03 5.00 26.52
N GLY A 36 0.66 5.11 25.23
CA GLY A 36 -0.17 6.22 24.75
C GLY A 36 -1.58 6.18 25.33
N ASP A 37 -2.39 7.15 24.93
CA ASP A 37 -3.82 7.23 25.28
C ASP A 37 -4.59 7.62 24.02
N ASP A 38 -5.66 6.89 23.72
CA ASP A 38 -6.55 7.15 22.59
C ASP A 38 -7.35 8.46 22.79
N ALA A 39 -7.37 9.04 23.99
CA ALA A 39 -7.85 10.41 24.20
C ALA A 39 -6.83 11.49 23.76
N ASN A 40 -5.58 11.13 23.48
CA ASN A 40 -4.56 12.09 23.07
C ASN A 40 -4.80 12.63 21.65
N ALA A 41 -4.09 13.71 21.32
CA ALA A 41 -4.12 14.30 19.98
C ALA A 41 -3.33 13.51 18.91
N GLY A 42 -2.72 12.37 19.26
CA GLY A 42 -1.94 11.54 18.33
C GLY A 42 -0.60 12.16 17.93
N THR A 43 -0.09 13.14 18.69
CA THR A 43 1.20 13.79 18.39
C THR A 43 2.38 12.95 18.90
N ALA A 44 3.60 13.29 18.49
CA ALA A 44 4.79 12.61 18.99
C ALA A 44 4.94 12.65 20.53
N ALA A 45 4.50 13.74 21.17
CA ALA A 45 4.58 13.91 22.62
C ALA A 45 3.37 13.31 23.36
N ALA A 46 2.25 13.17 22.68
CA ALA A 46 1.01 12.59 23.21
C ALA A 46 0.44 11.62 22.14
N PRO A 47 1.03 10.42 22.00
CA PRO A 47 0.64 9.45 21.00
C PRO A 47 -0.67 8.76 21.39
N TRP A 48 -1.37 8.23 20.39
CA TRP A 48 -2.47 7.28 20.60
C TRP A 48 -1.95 5.95 21.14
N ALA A 49 -2.82 5.20 21.78
CA ALA A 49 -2.50 3.90 22.36
C ALA A 49 -2.61 2.77 21.33
N THR A 50 -3.62 2.80 20.46
CA THR A 50 -3.99 1.64 19.62
C THR A 50 -3.90 1.89 18.12
N LEU A 51 -3.59 0.82 17.37
CA LEU A 51 -3.58 0.85 15.91
C LEU A 51 -5.00 1.01 15.33
N GLN A 52 -6.00 0.37 15.94
CA GLN A 52 -7.38 0.51 15.49
C GLN A 52 -7.87 1.95 15.63
N HIS A 53 -7.54 2.63 16.73
CA HIS A 53 -7.90 4.03 16.91
C HIS A 53 -7.35 4.95 15.82
N ALA A 54 -6.12 4.67 15.37
CA ALA A 54 -5.51 5.38 14.24
C ALA A 54 -6.26 5.05 12.94
N ALA A 55 -6.52 3.76 12.67
CA ALA A 55 -7.28 3.32 11.50
C ALA A 55 -8.67 3.94 11.39
N ASP A 56 -9.35 4.15 12.53
CA ASP A 56 -10.67 4.78 12.58
C ASP A 56 -10.65 6.30 12.27
N ARG A 57 -9.48 6.95 12.27
CA ARG A 57 -9.32 8.42 12.17
C ARG A 57 -8.63 8.90 10.92
N VAL A 58 -7.71 8.11 10.40
CA VAL A 58 -6.90 8.52 9.25
C VAL A 58 -7.78 8.78 8.02
N VAL A 59 -7.42 9.82 7.29
CA VAL A 59 -7.99 10.14 5.98
C VAL A 59 -6.88 10.22 4.94
N ALA A 60 -7.27 10.35 3.67
CA ALA A 60 -6.33 10.39 2.56
C ALA A 60 -5.21 11.43 2.76
N GLY A 61 -3.96 10.96 2.66
CA GLY A 61 -2.74 11.75 2.86
C GLY A 61 -2.13 11.61 4.26
N ASP A 62 -2.86 11.10 5.24
CA ASP A 62 -2.37 10.97 6.61
C ASP A 62 -1.27 9.90 6.73
N ARG A 63 -0.33 10.14 7.65
CA ARG A 63 0.72 9.20 8.03
C ARG A 63 0.63 8.88 9.52
N VAL A 64 0.69 7.60 9.84
CA VAL A 64 0.79 7.05 11.20
C VAL A 64 2.18 6.44 11.38
N VAL A 65 2.95 6.97 12.31
CA VAL A 65 4.23 6.39 12.76
C VAL A 65 3.95 5.54 13.99
N VAL A 66 4.22 4.24 13.88
CA VAL A 66 4.03 3.29 14.98
C VAL A 66 5.36 3.08 15.67
N ARG A 67 5.44 3.44 16.95
CA ARG A 67 6.64 3.27 17.75
C ARG A 67 6.83 1.83 18.18
N ARG A 68 8.09 1.44 18.41
CA ARG A 68 8.46 0.12 18.94
C ARG A 68 7.52 -0.35 20.06
N GLY A 69 7.05 -1.59 19.95
CA GLY A 69 6.13 -2.19 20.91
C GLY A 69 5.32 -3.34 20.33
N ASN A 70 4.55 -4.01 21.19
CA ASN A 70 3.61 -5.04 20.79
C ASN A 70 2.21 -4.45 20.69
N TYR A 71 1.46 -4.89 19.69
CA TYR A 71 0.15 -4.34 19.37
C TYR A 71 -0.84 -5.41 18.96
N LYS A 72 -2.09 -5.12 19.29
CA LYS A 72 -3.21 -5.67 18.56
C LYS A 72 -3.25 -5.14 17.13
N GLY A 73 -3.61 -6.02 16.22
CA GLY A 73 -3.89 -5.74 14.83
C GLY A 73 -4.99 -4.70 14.60
N PHE A 74 -5.19 -4.32 13.34
CA PHE A 74 -6.20 -3.34 12.96
C PHE A 74 -6.89 -3.68 11.64
N TYR A 75 -8.12 -3.19 11.54
CA TYR A 75 -8.95 -3.19 10.36
C TYR A 75 -9.01 -1.78 9.77
N LEU A 76 -8.84 -1.67 8.44
CA LEU A 76 -8.96 -0.42 7.69
C LEU A 76 -9.84 -0.62 6.46
N ASP A 77 -10.90 0.16 6.33
CA ASP A 77 -11.73 0.28 5.13
C ASP A 77 -11.66 1.67 4.48
N ALA A 78 -11.00 2.63 5.13
CA ALA A 78 -10.71 3.95 4.56
C ALA A 78 -9.67 3.85 3.44
N SER A 79 -9.85 4.67 2.41
CA SER A 79 -8.93 4.77 1.27
C SER A 79 -8.16 6.08 1.28
N GLY A 80 -6.89 6.01 0.87
CA GLY A 80 -6.16 7.18 0.42
C GLY A 80 -6.62 7.65 -0.96
N ALA A 81 -5.84 8.55 -1.55
CA ALA A 81 -6.04 9.03 -2.92
C ALA A 81 -4.73 9.02 -3.72
N ALA A 82 -4.84 9.15 -5.03
CA ALA A 82 -3.66 9.31 -5.89
C ALA A 82 -2.84 10.54 -5.46
N GLY A 83 -1.55 10.32 -5.14
CA GLY A 83 -0.66 11.37 -4.62
C GLY A 83 -0.80 11.66 -3.12
N SER A 84 -1.81 11.09 -2.45
CA SER A 84 -2.09 11.26 -1.02
C SER A 84 -2.52 9.91 -0.41
N PRO A 85 -1.61 8.91 -0.33
CA PRO A 85 -1.93 7.63 0.28
C PRO A 85 -2.17 7.78 1.79
N ILE A 86 -2.86 6.81 2.39
CA ILE A 86 -2.80 6.60 3.84
C ILE A 86 -1.56 5.74 4.12
N GLU A 87 -0.73 6.17 5.06
CA GLU A 87 0.53 5.48 5.36
C GLU A 87 0.58 5.01 6.81
N PHE A 88 0.85 3.73 7.01
CA PHE A 88 1.23 3.16 8.30
C PHE A 88 2.69 2.72 8.23
N ILE A 89 3.54 3.35 9.02
CA ILE A 89 4.99 3.13 9.02
C ILE A 89 5.41 2.68 10.42
N ALA A 90 5.91 1.46 10.52
CA ALA A 90 6.44 0.89 11.74
C ALA A 90 7.93 1.23 11.95
N GLU A 91 8.26 1.71 13.14
CA GLU A 91 9.64 1.77 13.59
C GLU A 91 10.20 0.35 13.86
N PRO A 92 11.53 0.16 13.82
CA PRO A 92 12.15 -1.11 14.18
C PRO A 92 11.71 -1.62 15.56
N GLY A 93 11.17 -2.84 15.61
CA GLY A 93 10.70 -3.49 16.82
C GLY A 93 9.21 -3.32 17.11
N VAL A 94 8.42 -2.81 16.17
CA VAL A 94 6.97 -2.98 16.17
C VAL A 94 6.61 -4.43 15.85
N LEU A 95 5.79 -5.05 16.69
CA LEU A 95 5.26 -6.39 16.52
C LEU A 95 3.73 -6.37 16.65
N ILE A 96 3.03 -6.98 15.72
CA ILE A 96 1.62 -7.33 15.86
C ILE A 96 1.53 -8.82 16.19
N ASP A 97 1.11 -9.13 17.41
CA ASP A 97 1.02 -10.49 17.97
C ASP A 97 -0.40 -10.84 18.47
N GLU A 98 -1.35 -9.92 18.35
CA GLU A 98 -2.78 -10.18 18.57
C GLU A 98 -3.60 -9.80 17.31
N PRO A 99 -4.60 -10.60 16.92
CA PRO A 99 -5.42 -10.30 15.74
C PRO A 99 -6.25 -9.05 15.95
N THR A 100 -6.66 -8.42 14.84
CA THR A 100 -7.63 -7.31 14.88
C THR A 100 -8.92 -7.74 15.62
N ALA A 101 -9.69 -6.78 16.11
CA ALA A 101 -10.99 -7.03 16.71
C ALA A 101 -12.11 -6.83 15.68
N GLY A 102 -13.17 -7.64 15.76
CA GLY A 102 -14.36 -7.46 14.91
C GLY A 102 -14.17 -7.99 13.49
N ALA A 103 -14.34 -7.15 12.48
CA ALA A 103 -14.21 -7.58 11.09
C ALA A 103 -12.76 -8.00 10.80
N GLY A 104 -12.56 -9.24 10.36
CA GLY A 104 -11.23 -9.79 10.09
C GLY A 104 -10.48 -10.25 11.34
N ASP A 105 -11.18 -10.61 12.42
CA ASP A 105 -10.65 -11.09 13.72
C ASP A 105 -9.71 -12.31 13.70
N GLN A 106 -9.29 -12.74 12.53
CA GLN A 106 -8.32 -13.81 12.29
C GLN A 106 -7.00 -13.29 11.72
N ASP A 107 -6.92 -12.00 11.38
CA ASP A 107 -5.76 -11.40 10.72
C ASP A 107 -5.11 -10.32 11.57
N GLY A 108 -3.82 -10.05 11.32
CA GLY A 108 -3.08 -8.99 12.01
C GLY A 108 -3.40 -7.61 11.44
N ILE A 109 -3.11 -7.40 10.16
CA ILE A 109 -3.51 -6.18 9.45
C ILE A 109 -4.53 -6.56 8.39
N ASN A 110 -5.76 -6.05 8.48
CA ASN A 110 -6.80 -6.29 7.49
C ASN A 110 -7.17 -5.00 6.76
N LEU A 111 -6.84 -4.94 5.47
CA LEU A 111 -7.29 -3.89 4.55
C LEU A 111 -8.48 -4.41 3.73
N GLU A 112 -9.68 -3.91 4.00
CA GLU A 112 -10.92 -4.40 3.41
C GLU A 112 -11.53 -3.32 2.50
N GLY A 113 -11.38 -3.48 1.19
CA GLY A 113 -11.79 -2.49 0.19
C GLY A 113 -10.91 -1.24 0.13
N ALA A 114 -9.93 -1.10 1.04
CA ALA A 114 -9.06 0.06 1.13
C ALA A 114 -8.09 0.16 -0.05
N SER A 115 -8.00 1.35 -0.64
CA SER A 115 -7.13 1.68 -1.77
C SER A 115 -6.14 2.80 -1.42
N HIS A 116 -5.03 2.90 -2.15
CA HIS A 116 -3.98 3.90 -1.90
C HIS A 116 -3.45 3.85 -0.46
N VAL A 117 -3.07 2.66 0.00
CA VAL A 117 -2.54 2.41 1.35
C VAL A 117 -1.10 1.93 1.25
N ILE A 118 -0.25 2.41 2.15
CA ILE A 118 1.14 1.95 2.32
C ILE A 118 1.27 1.34 3.72
N LEU A 119 1.67 0.08 3.77
CA LEU A 119 2.13 -0.60 4.99
C LEU A 119 3.65 -0.80 4.89
N ASP A 120 4.38 -0.34 5.90
CA ASP A 120 5.85 -0.37 5.90
C ASP A 120 6.42 -0.83 7.25
N GLY A 121 7.26 -1.86 7.23
CA GLY A 121 8.17 -2.17 8.34
C GLY A 121 7.62 -3.04 9.48
N PHE A 122 6.37 -3.49 9.40
CA PHE A 122 5.74 -4.27 10.47
C PHE A 122 6.28 -5.70 10.58
N ALA A 123 6.47 -6.20 11.81
CA ALA A 123 6.49 -7.63 12.07
C ALA A 123 5.10 -8.10 12.49
N VAL A 124 4.62 -9.23 11.95
CA VAL A 124 3.29 -9.78 12.27
C VAL A 124 3.37 -11.30 12.45
N THR A 125 2.87 -11.83 13.56
CA THR A 125 3.01 -13.25 13.87
C THR A 125 1.85 -13.83 14.67
N GLY A 126 1.66 -15.14 14.62
CA GLY A 126 0.69 -15.86 15.46
C GLY A 126 -0.76 -15.62 15.08
N MET A 127 -1.03 -15.03 13.90
CA MET A 127 -2.40 -14.72 13.50
C MET A 127 -3.15 -16.02 13.15
N PRO A 128 -4.42 -16.20 13.57
CA PRO A 128 -5.18 -17.39 13.24
C PRO A 128 -5.29 -17.70 11.74
N ARG A 129 -5.19 -16.67 10.89
CA ARG A 129 -5.30 -16.80 9.43
C ARG A 129 -4.18 -16.09 8.68
N ALA A 130 -4.18 -14.76 8.55
CA ALA A 130 -3.17 -14.03 7.78
C ALA A 130 -2.40 -13.04 8.65
N GLY A 131 -1.08 -12.92 8.42
CA GLY A 131 -0.33 -11.80 8.99
C GLY A 131 -0.86 -10.47 8.44
N VAL A 132 -0.83 -10.32 7.12
CA VAL A 132 -1.44 -9.18 6.42
C VAL A 132 -2.46 -9.67 5.40
N ARG A 133 -3.64 -9.07 5.41
CA ARG A 133 -4.70 -9.25 4.43
C ARG A 133 -4.98 -7.92 3.72
N SER A 134 -5.05 -7.96 2.39
CA SER A 134 -5.57 -6.84 1.59
C SER A 134 -6.51 -7.34 0.51
N VAL A 135 -7.77 -6.93 0.56
CA VAL A 135 -8.78 -7.43 -0.37
C VAL A 135 -9.67 -6.33 -0.93
N GLY A 136 -10.12 -6.53 -2.15
CA GLY A 136 -11.27 -5.83 -2.73
C GLY A 136 -12.42 -6.79 -3.04
N LEU A 137 -13.38 -6.31 -3.83
CA LEU A 137 -14.49 -7.11 -4.34
C LEU A 137 -14.38 -7.27 -5.87
N PRO A 138 -14.92 -8.33 -6.48
CA PRO A 138 -14.86 -8.53 -7.94
C PRO A 138 -15.40 -7.35 -8.76
N GLN A 139 -16.41 -6.64 -8.24
CA GLN A 139 -17.01 -5.47 -8.89
C GLN A 139 -16.46 -4.13 -8.39
N ASN A 140 -15.66 -4.14 -7.33
CA ASN A 140 -15.02 -2.96 -6.76
C ASN A 140 -13.65 -3.35 -6.19
N MET A 141 -12.70 -3.55 -7.09
CA MET A 141 -11.35 -3.95 -6.72
C MET A 141 -10.66 -2.84 -5.95
N ALA A 142 -9.94 -3.21 -4.90
CA ALA A 142 -8.99 -2.33 -4.24
C ALA A 142 -7.84 -2.02 -5.20
N ARG A 143 -7.14 -0.90 -4.99
CA ARG A 143 -6.09 -0.45 -5.91
C ARG A 143 -4.95 0.29 -5.23
N PHE A 144 -3.76 0.20 -5.81
CA PHE A 144 -2.57 0.95 -5.36
C PHE A 144 -2.21 0.70 -3.89
N VAL A 145 -2.27 -0.56 -3.46
CA VAL A 145 -1.80 -0.96 -2.13
C VAL A 145 -0.32 -1.33 -2.21
N THR A 146 0.48 -0.79 -1.30
CA THR A 146 1.89 -1.15 -1.11
C THR A 146 2.06 -1.86 0.22
N ILE A 147 2.65 -3.06 0.19
CA ILE A 147 3.05 -3.81 1.38
C ILE A 147 4.56 -4.01 1.27
N ARG A 148 5.34 -3.34 2.12
CA ARG A 148 6.80 -3.42 2.03
C ARG A 148 7.50 -3.55 3.36
N ASN A 149 8.68 -4.17 3.33
CA ASN A 149 9.51 -4.40 4.51
C ASN A 149 8.76 -5.08 5.67
N VAL A 150 7.68 -5.82 5.38
CA VAL A 150 6.91 -6.56 6.38
C VAL A 150 7.56 -7.92 6.61
N HIS A 151 7.64 -8.33 7.87
CA HIS A 151 8.01 -9.69 8.26
C HIS A 151 6.79 -10.41 8.83
N ALA A 152 6.12 -11.24 8.02
CA ALA A 152 4.94 -11.99 8.44
C ALA A 152 5.27 -13.48 8.62
N TYR A 153 5.28 -13.98 9.85
CA TYR A 153 5.78 -15.33 10.16
C TYR A 153 4.89 -16.09 11.15
N ASP A 154 4.89 -17.43 11.07
CA ASP A 154 4.16 -18.32 11.98
C ASP A 154 2.65 -18.01 12.08
N ASN A 155 2.03 -17.72 10.93
CA ASN A 155 0.59 -17.43 10.83
C ASN A 155 -0.19 -18.67 10.37
N GLY A 156 -1.45 -18.78 10.80
CA GLY A 156 -2.26 -19.99 10.64
C GLY A 156 -2.54 -20.40 9.20
N ARG A 157 -2.57 -19.47 8.24
CA ARG A 157 -2.80 -19.81 6.84
C ARG A 157 -1.86 -19.13 5.86
N TRP A 158 -1.68 -17.81 5.97
CA TRP A 158 -0.85 -17.04 5.05
C TRP A 158 0.04 -16.05 5.79
N GLY A 159 1.22 -15.76 5.24
CA GLY A 159 2.00 -14.60 5.65
C GLY A 159 1.32 -13.31 5.19
N ILE A 160 1.27 -13.12 3.87
CA ILE A 160 0.59 -12.01 3.20
C ILE A 160 -0.43 -12.59 2.21
N PHE A 161 -1.70 -12.29 2.43
CA PHE A 161 -2.79 -12.65 1.54
C PHE A 161 -3.36 -11.40 0.87
N THR A 162 -3.50 -11.43 -0.45
CA THR A 162 -4.22 -10.39 -1.18
C THR A 162 -5.28 -10.98 -2.10
N GLY A 163 -6.32 -10.22 -2.42
CA GLY A 163 -7.17 -10.60 -3.55
C GLY A 163 -8.13 -9.53 -4.05
N HIS A 164 -8.38 -9.51 -5.35
CA HIS A 164 -9.11 -8.40 -6.01
C HIS A 164 -8.42 -7.04 -5.78
N VAL A 165 -7.10 -7.00 -5.94
CA VAL A 165 -6.28 -5.78 -5.79
C VAL A 165 -5.54 -5.49 -7.10
N GLU A 166 -5.86 -4.37 -7.74
CA GLU A 166 -5.12 -3.86 -8.91
C GLU A 166 -3.92 -3.00 -8.48
N ASP A 167 -2.88 -2.92 -9.30
CA ASP A 167 -1.70 -2.08 -9.06
C ASP A 167 -1.04 -2.33 -7.69
N LEU A 168 -1.07 -3.60 -7.26
CA LEU A 168 -0.50 -4.07 -6.01
C LEU A 168 1.02 -4.07 -6.07
N PHE A 169 1.67 -3.51 -5.05
CA PHE A 169 3.13 -3.54 -4.92
C PHE A 169 3.56 -4.24 -3.63
N ILE A 170 4.22 -5.40 -3.76
CA ILE A 170 4.72 -6.19 -2.63
C ILE A 170 6.25 -6.21 -2.71
N GLU A 171 6.92 -5.54 -1.78
CA GLU A 171 8.36 -5.27 -1.85
C GLU A 171 9.14 -5.63 -0.58
N ASN A 172 10.26 -6.34 -0.72
CA ASN A 172 11.22 -6.59 0.37
C ASN A 172 10.60 -7.22 1.63
N ASN A 173 9.51 -7.97 1.47
CA ASN A 173 8.85 -8.65 2.57
C ASN A 173 9.50 -10.00 2.84
N GLN A 174 9.41 -10.44 4.09
CA GLN A 174 9.81 -11.76 4.53
C GLN A 174 8.57 -12.52 4.99
N THR A 175 8.35 -13.72 4.46
CA THR A 175 7.25 -14.59 4.93
C THR A 175 7.70 -16.01 5.20
N SER A 176 7.33 -16.55 6.36
CA SER A 176 7.70 -17.92 6.73
C SER A 176 6.74 -18.57 7.71
N GLY A 177 6.81 -19.89 7.86
CA GLY A 177 6.06 -20.61 8.91
C GLY A 177 4.54 -20.60 8.73
N SER A 178 4.01 -20.26 7.54
CA SER A 178 2.57 -20.34 7.30
C SER A 178 2.08 -21.78 7.47
N VAL A 179 1.14 -22.01 8.39
CA VAL A 179 0.78 -23.37 8.86
C VAL A 179 -0.01 -24.16 7.83
N LEU A 180 -0.97 -23.53 7.15
CA LEU A 180 -1.86 -24.23 6.21
C LEU A 180 -1.54 -23.97 4.74
N GLU A 181 -1.01 -22.81 4.38
CA GLU A 181 -0.84 -22.43 2.99
C GLU A 181 0.41 -21.56 2.73
N HIS A 182 0.26 -20.51 1.93
CA HIS A 182 1.31 -19.82 1.20
C HIS A 182 1.99 -18.73 2.03
N GLY A 183 3.24 -18.41 1.70
CA GLY A 183 3.90 -17.23 2.27
C GLY A 183 3.28 -15.93 1.77
N ILE A 184 3.31 -15.69 0.45
CA ILE A 184 2.66 -14.55 -0.22
C ILE A 184 1.68 -15.11 -1.24
N TYR A 185 0.39 -14.81 -1.08
CA TYR A 185 -0.66 -15.26 -1.98
C TYR A 185 -1.41 -14.09 -2.60
N ILE A 186 -1.23 -13.90 -3.90
CA ILE A 186 -2.05 -13.00 -4.71
C ILE A 186 -3.18 -13.83 -5.29
N SER A 187 -4.27 -13.89 -4.53
CA SER A 187 -5.44 -14.71 -4.80
C SER A 187 -6.48 -13.95 -5.60
N ASN A 188 -7.03 -14.58 -6.63
CA ASN A 188 -8.08 -14.01 -7.46
C ASN A 188 -7.64 -12.70 -8.13
N SER A 189 -8.42 -12.27 -9.12
CA SER A 189 -8.06 -11.21 -10.08
C SER A 189 -7.25 -10.03 -9.50
N GLY A 190 -6.33 -9.50 -10.29
CA GLY A 190 -5.54 -8.32 -9.97
C GLY A 190 -4.66 -7.98 -11.16
N ASP A 191 -4.83 -6.79 -11.72
CA ASP A 191 -4.01 -6.36 -12.84
C ASP A 191 -2.76 -5.63 -12.34
N ARG A 192 -1.64 -5.85 -13.04
CA ARG A 192 -0.36 -5.14 -12.83
C ARG A 192 0.25 -5.29 -11.42
N PRO A 193 0.18 -6.46 -10.75
CA PRO A 193 0.93 -6.65 -9.52
C PRO A 193 2.45 -6.62 -9.80
N VAL A 194 3.22 -6.02 -8.90
CA VAL A 194 4.68 -6.05 -8.91
C VAL A 194 5.17 -6.64 -7.59
N LEU A 195 5.95 -7.71 -7.68
CA LEU A 195 6.58 -8.38 -6.54
C LEU A 195 8.09 -8.27 -6.71
N ARG A 196 8.78 -7.64 -5.77
CA ARG A 196 10.23 -7.39 -5.87
C ARG A 196 10.93 -7.59 -4.54
N GLY A 197 12.06 -8.28 -4.55
CA GLY A 197 12.93 -8.41 -3.37
C GLY A 197 12.33 -9.20 -2.19
N ASN A 198 11.20 -9.88 -2.37
CA ASN A 198 10.57 -10.66 -1.30
C ASN A 198 11.33 -11.97 -1.08
N HIS A 199 11.44 -12.38 0.18
CA HIS A 199 11.99 -13.67 0.58
C HIS A 199 10.90 -14.48 1.28
N SER A 200 10.60 -15.67 0.76
CA SER A 200 9.57 -16.53 1.32
C SER A 200 10.06 -17.96 1.41
N TRP A 201 10.02 -18.54 2.61
CA TRP A 201 10.58 -19.87 2.89
C TRP A 201 9.79 -20.57 4.01
N GLY A 202 9.87 -21.91 4.08
CA GLY A 202 9.32 -22.66 5.22
C GLY A 202 7.82 -22.51 5.42
N ASN A 203 7.05 -22.22 4.37
CA ASN A 203 5.59 -22.19 4.38
C ASN A 203 5.05 -23.57 3.98
N HIS A 204 3.87 -23.96 4.45
CA HIS A 204 3.26 -25.25 4.10
C HIS A 204 2.93 -25.36 2.61
N GLY A 205 2.38 -24.29 2.03
CA GLY A 205 2.11 -24.13 0.61
C GLY A 205 3.25 -23.43 -0.14
N SER A 206 2.96 -22.85 -1.31
CA SER A 206 3.98 -22.16 -2.09
C SER A 206 4.51 -20.92 -1.37
N GLY A 207 5.80 -20.63 -1.53
CA GLY A 207 6.38 -19.42 -0.96
C GLY A 207 5.72 -18.14 -1.51
N ILE A 208 5.63 -18.03 -2.84
CA ILE A 208 4.96 -16.93 -3.54
C ILE A 208 4.07 -17.53 -4.63
N HIS A 209 2.79 -17.19 -4.65
CA HIS A 209 1.85 -17.65 -5.67
C HIS A 209 0.96 -16.51 -6.15
N MET A 210 0.83 -16.41 -7.47
CA MET A 210 -0.14 -15.54 -8.12
C MET A 210 -1.17 -16.41 -8.84
N ASN A 211 -2.42 -16.32 -8.40
CA ASN A 211 -3.54 -17.06 -8.96
C ASN A 211 -4.46 -16.10 -9.72
N ALA A 212 -4.13 -15.87 -10.99
CA ALA A 212 -4.94 -15.05 -11.89
C ALA A 212 -6.19 -15.83 -12.34
N ASP A 213 -7.37 -15.33 -11.97
CA ASP A 213 -8.66 -15.94 -12.33
C ASP A 213 -9.51 -14.96 -13.16
N LEU A 214 -9.69 -15.30 -14.44
CA LEU A 214 -10.49 -14.51 -15.38
C LEU A 214 -11.95 -14.40 -14.94
N SER A 215 -12.50 -15.43 -14.30
CA SER A 215 -13.89 -15.43 -13.84
C SER A 215 -14.13 -14.48 -12.66
N GLN A 216 -13.05 -13.98 -12.04
CA GLN A 216 -13.08 -13.15 -10.83
C GLN A 216 -12.75 -11.67 -11.13
N GLY A 217 -12.90 -11.23 -12.39
CA GLY A 217 -12.79 -9.81 -12.77
C GLY A 217 -11.48 -9.40 -13.46
N GLY A 218 -10.68 -10.35 -13.96
CA GLY A 218 -9.42 -10.03 -14.66
C GLY A 218 -9.68 -9.37 -16.01
N ARG A 219 -9.02 -8.25 -16.32
CA ARG A 219 -9.20 -7.60 -17.63
C ARG A 219 -8.32 -8.27 -18.67
N ARG A 220 -8.90 -8.70 -19.79
CA ARG A 220 -8.12 -9.07 -20.98
C ARG A 220 -7.59 -7.79 -21.62
N ARG A 221 -6.28 -7.72 -21.89
CA ARG A 221 -5.78 -6.82 -22.93
C ARG A 221 -6.32 -7.33 -24.26
N ASP A 222 -7.35 -6.67 -24.79
CA ASP A 222 -7.87 -6.99 -26.10
C ASP A 222 -6.88 -6.45 -27.16
N PHE A 223 -5.97 -7.32 -27.63
CA PHE A 223 -4.96 -6.97 -28.64
C PHE A 223 -5.55 -6.60 -30.01
N ARG A 224 -6.89 -6.61 -30.16
CA ARG A 224 -7.59 -6.36 -31.43
C ARG A 224 -8.01 -4.91 -31.66
N ARG A 225 -7.13 -3.91 -31.48
CA ARG A 225 -7.37 -2.54 -32.01
C ARG A 225 -6.14 -1.81 -32.54
N HIS A 226 -5.17 -2.53 -33.13
CA HIS A 226 -4.10 -1.92 -33.93
C HIS A 226 -3.89 -2.57 -35.30
N ARG A 227 -4.98 -2.92 -36.02
CA ARG A 227 -4.92 -2.88 -37.49
C ARG A 227 -5.17 -1.43 -37.92
N GLN A 228 -4.09 -0.68 -38.01
CA GLN A 228 -4.08 0.59 -38.71
C GLN A 228 -4.69 0.38 -40.11
N ARG A 229 -5.68 1.23 -40.43
CA ARG A 229 -6.11 1.45 -41.79
C ARG A 229 -4.89 1.97 -42.57
N GLN A 230 -4.33 1.16 -43.46
CA GLN A 230 -3.53 1.71 -44.55
C GLN A 230 -4.49 2.44 -45.50
N PRO A 231 -4.28 3.72 -45.83
CA PRO A 231 -4.92 4.29 -46.99
C PRO A 231 -4.25 3.70 -48.24
N HIS A 232 -5.06 3.10 -49.10
CA HIS A 232 -4.64 2.78 -50.46
C HIS A 232 -4.31 4.09 -51.19
N LEU A 233 -3.07 4.19 -51.68
CA LEU A 233 -2.69 4.98 -52.84
C LEU A 233 -2.20 3.99 -53.90
#